data_AF-A0A6A7C211-F1
#
_entry.id   AF-A0A6A7C211-F1
#
_cell.length_a   1.000
_cell.length_b   1.000
_cell.length_c   1.000
_cell.angle_alpha   90.00
_cell.angle_beta   90.00
_cell.angle_gamma   90.00
#
_symmetry.space_group_name_H-M   'P 1'
#
loop_
_entity.id
_entity.type
_entity.pdbx_description
1 polymer ?
#
loop_
_entity_poly.entity_id
_entity_poly.type
_entity_poly.pdbx_seq_one_letter_code
_entity_poly.pdbx_strand_id
1 'polypeptide(L)'
;MPVAHSAKHGTIIPDVVVAMSSLVTRQTNGQLYEAACALTHISMGSRLPVAVDADAVFDVNDEFTVTDATTGEPYMTAVVGDDGEIYMQETLATLGIVRMFNQTQMTRERHHVSHISHGAAPSAGLIGSLHDNECIDMCPGDNKDVPDLAARSFLKGYRGFICAGHTSHSTEAGRVRRVTCDVRVRLLSQHTIDDLLDVTVALRNISRGTDTDWTVFCMGYHARITRAEITCLERLRDSASIRRPCTFSVHIYPDSKLVVVSVSSGTLLKKCSDGRWADDVEVHVSEPVGGSSRPRVSGSGRDQLRANFSAFFSLVPFVSSGRAPRPLISSVQTPQAVCIPWCPGTASVSPCYSFDPVVTTQLYSEVLADIRNDRANASSYLPDENVVTLYLNLPGNYDDAMIVSRRRR
;
A
#
# COMPACT_ATOMS: atom_id res chain seq x y z
N MET A 1 13.45 22.46 -25.90
CA MET A 1 13.61 21.31 -24.98
C MET A 1 15.10 21.02 -24.94
N PRO A 2 15.73 20.89 -23.76
CA PRO A 2 17.15 20.55 -23.66
C PRO A 2 17.48 19.22 -24.36
N VAL A 3 18.73 19.05 -24.78
CA VAL A 3 19.24 17.78 -25.33
C VAL A 3 20.34 17.26 -24.40
N ALA A 4 20.20 16.03 -23.94
CA ALA A 4 21.17 15.39 -23.07
C ALA A 4 22.10 14.47 -23.87
N HIS A 5 23.39 14.51 -23.58
CA HIS A 5 24.41 13.71 -24.23
C HIS A 5 25.17 12.88 -23.20
N SER A 6 25.34 11.59 -23.47
CA SER A 6 26.18 10.70 -22.66
C SER A 6 26.94 9.73 -23.56
N ALA A 7 28.18 9.41 -23.20
CA ALA A 7 28.96 8.40 -23.91
C ALA A 7 28.31 7.01 -23.85
N LYS A 8 27.60 6.71 -22.76
CA LYS A 8 26.95 5.41 -22.52
C LYS A 8 25.62 5.26 -23.25
N HIS A 9 24.83 6.34 -23.29
CA HIS A 9 23.44 6.29 -23.75
C HIS A 9 23.18 7.06 -25.05
N GLY A 10 24.20 7.75 -25.58
CA GLY A 10 24.09 8.59 -26.76
C GLY A 10 23.35 9.90 -26.49
N THR A 11 22.66 10.40 -27.51
CA THR A 11 21.89 11.64 -27.47
C THR A 11 20.43 11.34 -27.16
N ILE A 12 19.91 11.94 -26.08
CA ILE A 12 18.54 11.74 -25.61
C ILE A 12 17.83 13.08 -25.51
N ILE A 13 16.59 13.12 -25.99
CA ILE A 13 15.69 14.26 -25.84
C ILE A 13 14.64 13.85 -24.79
N PRO A 14 14.63 14.49 -23.60
CA PRO A 14 13.67 14.15 -22.56
C PRO A 14 12.23 14.53 -22.95
N ASP A 15 11.27 13.79 -22.41
CA ASP A 15 9.86 14.14 -22.47
C ASP A 15 9.52 15.23 -21.44
N VAL A 16 10.17 15.18 -20.27
CA VAL A 16 9.93 16.11 -19.17
C VAL A 16 11.25 16.57 -18.54
N VAL A 17 11.33 17.84 -18.13
CA VAL A 17 12.41 18.36 -17.28
C VAL A 17 11.85 18.71 -15.91
N VAL A 18 12.45 18.13 -14.87
CA VAL A 18 12.11 18.35 -13.46
C VAL A 18 13.30 19.01 -12.76
N ALA A 19 13.04 19.98 -11.90
CA ALA A 19 14.11 20.60 -11.12
C ALA A 19 14.73 19.58 -10.16
N MET A 20 16.07 19.43 -10.21
CA MET A 20 16.81 18.58 -9.28
C MET A 20 16.66 19.08 -7.84
N SER A 21 16.57 20.40 -7.66
CA SER A 21 16.29 21.00 -6.36
C SER A 21 14.97 20.52 -5.76
N SER A 22 13.93 20.27 -6.57
CA SER A 22 12.66 19.70 -6.10
C SER A 22 12.84 18.31 -5.52
N LEU A 23 13.74 17.48 -6.05
CA LEU A 23 14.00 16.15 -5.49
C LEU A 23 14.81 16.22 -4.19
N VAL A 24 15.90 16.97 -4.20
CA VAL A 24 16.84 17.06 -3.06
C VAL A 24 16.17 17.71 -1.85
N THR A 25 15.52 18.86 -2.04
CA THR A 25 14.87 19.59 -0.95
C THR A 25 13.69 18.81 -0.35
N ARG A 26 13.05 17.96 -1.15
CA ARG A 26 11.89 17.16 -0.74
C ARG A 26 12.25 15.74 -0.32
N GLN A 27 13.50 15.35 -0.51
CA GLN A 27 14.06 14.07 -0.13
C GLN A 27 13.25 12.90 -0.74
N THR A 28 13.00 12.99 -2.04
CA THR A 28 12.31 11.97 -2.85
C THR A 28 13.30 11.12 -3.65
N ASN A 29 14.40 10.69 -3.01
CA ASN A 29 15.49 9.96 -3.66
C ASN A 29 15.03 8.67 -4.34
N GLY A 30 13.95 8.03 -3.87
CA GLY A 30 13.36 6.87 -4.53
C GLY A 30 13.01 7.11 -6.01
N GLN A 31 12.64 8.34 -6.40
CA GLN A 31 12.39 8.69 -7.80
C GLN A 31 13.68 8.66 -8.65
N LEU A 32 14.82 9.05 -8.09
CA LEU A 32 16.11 8.95 -8.77
C LEU A 32 16.53 7.50 -8.95
N TYR A 33 16.32 6.66 -7.93
CA TYR A 33 16.62 5.23 -8.01
C TYR A 33 15.73 4.53 -9.03
N GLU A 34 14.44 4.87 -9.09
CA GLU A 34 13.52 4.43 -10.15
C GLU A 34 14.04 4.84 -11.53
N ALA A 35 14.36 6.12 -11.69
CA ALA A 35 14.84 6.68 -12.95
C ALA A 35 16.11 5.97 -13.47
N ALA A 36 17.10 5.79 -12.60
CA ALA A 36 18.38 5.17 -12.92
C ALA A 36 18.25 3.66 -13.17
N CYS A 37 17.44 2.97 -12.35
CA CYS A 37 17.15 1.55 -12.52
C CYS A 37 16.47 1.29 -13.87
N ALA A 38 15.44 2.07 -14.20
CA ALA A 38 14.72 1.95 -15.45
C ALA A 38 15.63 2.18 -16.67
N LEU A 39 16.42 3.25 -16.65
CA LEU A 39 17.36 3.58 -17.73
C LEU A 39 18.40 2.46 -17.92
N THR A 40 18.95 1.94 -16.82
CA THR A 40 19.91 0.83 -16.85
C THR A 40 19.30 -0.41 -17.53
N HIS A 41 18.09 -0.82 -17.12
CA HIS A 41 17.44 -1.99 -17.70
C HIS A 41 17.08 -1.81 -19.19
N ILE A 42 16.62 -0.62 -19.58
CA ILE A 42 16.33 -0.33 -20.99
C ILE A 42 17.62 -0.32 -21.82
N SER A 43 18.71 0.25 -21.30
CA SER A 43 20.01 0.26 -21.99
C SER A 43 20.57 -1.16 -22.22
N MET A 44 20.23 -2.10 -21.35
CA MET A 44 20.55 -3.52 -21.48
C MET A 44 19.58 -4.27 -22.43
N GLY A 45 18.60 -3.59 -23.03
CA GLY A 45 17.63 -4.19 -23.93
C GLY A 45 16.47 -4.92 -23.24
N SER A 46 16.29 -4.75 -21.92
CA SER A 46 15.12 -5.30 -21.23
C SER A 46 13.85 -4.62 -21.71
N ARG A 47 12.83 -5.42 -22.03
CA ARG A 47 11.47 -4.97 -22.37
C ARG A 47 10.45 -5.34 -21.32
N LEU A 48 10.87 -6.06 -20.29
CA LEU A 48 9.99 -6.53 -19.23
C LEU A 48 10.12 -5.63 -18.00
N PRO A 49 9.00 -5.37 -17.30
CA PRO A 49 9.01 -4.72 -16.00
C PRO A 49 9.94 -5.44 -15.02
N VAL A 50 10.68 -4.68 -14.21
CA VAL A 50 11.60 -5.21 -13.20
C VAL A 50 11.06 -4.89 -11.81
N ALA A 51 10.77 -5.95 -11.04
CA ALA A 51 10.39 -5.81 -9.64
C ALA A 51 11.60 -5.49 -8.79
N VAL A 52 11.52 -4.41 -8.01
CA VAL A 52 12.57 -4.02 -7.05
C VAL A 52 12.12 -4.27 -5.62
N ASP A 53 13.09 -4.67 -4.80
CA ASP A 53 12.94 -4.70 -3.35
C ASP A 53 12.92 -3.26 -2.81
N ALA A 54 12.15 -3.01 -1.76
CA ALA A 54 11.99 -1.67 -1.19
C ALA A 54 13.31 -1.02 -0.78
N ASP A 55 14.21 -1.83 -0.21
CA ASP A 55 15.50 -1.41 0.34
C ASP A 55 16.65 -1.57 -0.68
N ALA A 56 16.33 -1.83 -1.94
CA ALA A 56 17.34 -1.87 -2.99
C ALA A 56 17.96 -0.47 -3.16
N VAL A 57 19.29 -0.42 -3.15
CA VAL A 57 20.07 0.79 -3.41
C VAL A 57 20.60 0.70 -4.83
N PHE A 58 20.36 1.75 -5.61
CA PHE A 58 20.86 1.86 -6.97
C PHE A 58 21.85 2.99 -7.07
N ASP A 59 22.92 2.74 -7.80
CA ASP A 59 23.94 3.73 -8.05
C ASP A 59 23.51 4.64 -9.20
N VAL A 60 23.66 5.95 -9.00
CA VAL A 60 23.26 6.99 -9.97
C VAL A 60 24.55 7.61 -10.51
N ASN A 61 25.27 6.86 -11.33
CA ASN A 61 26.59 7.23 -11.85
C ASN A 61 26.58 7.75 -13.30
N ASP A 62 25.40 8.00 -13.88
CA ASP A 62 25.33 8.47 -15.25
C ASP A 62 25.34 10.00 -15.28
N GLU A 63 26.46 10.55 -15.78
CA GLU A 63 26.62 11.99 -16.04
C GLU A 63 26.19 12.31 -17.47
N PHE A 64 25.38 13.36 -17.60
CA PHE A 64 24.95 13.90 -18.89
C PHE A 64 25.37 15.35 -19.02
N THR A 65 25.97 15.68 -20.16
CA THR A 65 26.09 17.09 -20.59
C THR A 65 24.80 17.50 -21.28
N VAL A 66 24.34 18.72 -21.03
CA VAL A 66 23.07 19.20 -21.57
C VAL A 66 23.29 20.45 -22.40
N THR A 67 22.74 20.44 -23.61
CA THR A 67 22.80 21.57 -24.55
C THR A 67 21.41 22.12 -24.85
N ASP A 68 21.35 23.40 -25.16
CA ASP A 68 20.14 24.04 -25.66
C ASP A 68 19.90 23.61 -27.11
N ALA A 69 18.73 23.04 -27.42
CA ALA A 69 18.44 22.50 -28.75
C ALA A 69 18.42 23.55 -29.88
N THR A 70 18.27 24.84 -29.55
CA THR A 70 18.19 25.92 -30.55
C THR A 70 19.56 26.50 -30.84
N THR A 71 20.37 26.71 -29.80
CA THR A 71 21.70 27.33 -29.95
C THR A 71 22.83 26.31 -30.10
N GLY A 72 22.64 25.08 -29.59
CA GLY A 72 23.68 24.06 -29.48
C GLY A 72 24.66 24.30 -28.34
N GLU A 73 24.54 25.40 -27.61
CA GLU A 73 25.43 25.78 -26.51
C GLU A 73 25.12 24.95 -25.26
N PRO A 74 26.14 24.60 -24.45
CA PRO A 74 25.93 23.90 -23.19
C PRO A 74 25.21 24.80 -22.17
N TYR A 75 24.34 24.21 -21.36
CA TYR A 75 23.82 24.91 -20.19
C TYR A 75 24.94 25.10 -19.17
N MET A 76 25.10 26.31 -18.66
CA MET A 76 26.13 26.63 -17.66
C MET A 76 25.49 26.84 -16.29
N THR A 77 26.11 26.28 -15.24
CA THR A 77 25.70 26.46 -13.84
C THR A 77 26.77 27.24 -13.09
N ALA A 78 26.33 28.20 -12.28
CA ALA A 78 27.19 28.92 -11.35
C ALA A 78 27.46 28.03 -10.13
N VAL A 79 28.74 27.82 -9.80
CA VAL A 79 29.18 27.05 -8.64
C VAL A 79 30.08 27.92 -7.77
N VAL A 80 29.91 27.78 -6.46
CA VAL A 80 30.73 28.45 -5.46
C VAL A 80 31.90 27.53 -5.13
N GLY A 81 33.13 27.98 -5.40
CA GLY A 81 34.35 27.27 -5.05
C GLY A 81 34.62 27.27 -3.54
N ASP A 82 35.59 26.46 -3.11
CA ASP A 82 36.02 26.39 -1.70
C ASP A 82 36.58 27.73 -1.18
N ASP A 83 37.03 28.60 -2.08
CA ASP A 83 37.48 29.97 -1.83
C ASP A 83 36.34 31.00 -1.75
N GLY A 84 35.09 30.59 -2.00
CA GLY A 84 33.91 31.44 -2.04
C GLY A 84 33.71 32.17 -3.37
N GLU A 85 34.58 32.00 -4.36
CA GLU A 85 34.44 32.59 -5.68
C GLU A 85 33.38 31.85 -6.50
N ILE A 86 32.65 32.58 -7.34
CA ILE A 86 31.63 32.02 -8.22
C ILE A 86 32.23 31.82 -9.60
N TYR A 87 32.26 30.58 -10.09
CA TYR A 87 32.65 30.27 -11.46
C TYR A 87 31.54 29.54 -12.21
N MET A 88 31.55 29.67 -13.53
CA MET A 88 30.62 28.97 -14.41
C MET A 88 31.23 27.64 -14.85
N GLN A 89 30.48 26.56 -14.70
CA GLN A 89 30.84 25.24 -15.24
C GLN A 89 29.71 24.68 -16.08
N GLU A 90 30.03 23.73 -16.96
CA GLU A 90 28.99 23.00 -17.69
C GLU A 90 28.06 22.30 -16.72
N THR A 91 26.77 22.37 -17.01
CA THR A 91 25.76 21.81 -16.12
C THR A 91 25.70 20.30 -16.28
N LEU A 92 26.03 19.60 -15.20
CA LEU A 92 25.79 18.18 -15.08
C LEU A 92 24.32 17.93 -14.75
N ALA A 93 23.71 16.99 -15.45
CA ALA A 93 22.36 16.55 -15.19
C ALA A 93 22.27 15.03 -15.04
N THR A 94 21.23 14.60 -14.35
CA THR A 94 20.85 13.18 -14.28
C THR A 94 19.66 12.96 -15.19
N LEU A 95 19.65 11.86 -15.93
CA LEU A 95 18.53 11.46 -16.78
C LEU A 95 18.08 10.05 -16.38
N GLY A 96 16.78 9.79 -16.49
CA GLY A 96 16.27 8.44 -16.37
C GLY A 96 14.83 8.33 -16.84
N ILE A 97 14.19 7.21 -16.52
CA ILE A 97 12.81 6.93 -16.94
C ILE A 97 11.98 6.71 -15.69
N VAL A 98 10.96 7.53 -15.49
CA VAL A 98 10.06 7.41 -14.34
C VAL A 98 8.63 7.17 -14.78
N ARG A 99 7.89 6.54 -13.89
CA ARG A 99 6.45 6.41 -13.96
C ARG A 99 5.79 7.76 -13.66
N MET A 100 4.92 8.23 -14.54
CA MET A 100 4.11 9.43 -14.33
C MET A 100 2.63 9.12 -14.44
N PHE A 101 1.84 9.69 -13.53
CA PHE A 101 0.40 9.55 -13.50
C PHE A 101 -0.28 10.83 -13.98
N ASN A 102 -1.12 10.73 -15.01
CA ASN A 102 -2.10 11.76 -15.27
C ASN A 102 -3.19 11.68 -14.20
N GLN A 103 -3.50 12.80 -13.54
CA GLN A 103 -4.52 12.86 -12.50
C GLN A 103 -5.69 13.71 -12.99
N THR A 104 -6.91 13.26 -12.72
CA THR A 104 -8.05 14.19 -12.74
C THR A 104 -8.06 14.91 -11.40
N GLN A 105 -8.20 16.24 -11.41
CA GLN A 105 -8.27 17.04 -10.19
C GLN A 105 -9.60 16.82 -9.47
N MET A 106 -9.83 15.61 -8.94
CA MET A 106 -10.99 15.28 -8.14
C MET A 106 -10.73 15.74 -6.70
N THR A 107 -11.11 16.99 -6.43
CA THR A 107 -10.92 17.70 -5.15
C THR A 107 -11.60 17.07 -3.92
N ARG A 108 -12.21 15.88 -4.02
CA ARG A 108 -12.89 15.23 -2.91
C ARG A 108 -12.65 13.72 -2.92
N GLU A 109 -11.83 13.26 -1.98
CA GLU A 109 -11.67 11.84 -1.59
C GLU A 109 -12.96 11.19 -1.03
N ARG A 110 -14.12 11.85 -1.18
CA ARG A 110 -15.38 11.36 -0.63
C ARG A 110 -16.02 10.41 -1.64
N HIS A 111 -15.77 9.12 -1.40
CA HIS A 111 -16.46 7.97 -1.95
C HIS A 111 -16.04 7.56 -3.36
N HIS A 112 -15.02 6.70 -3.44
CA HIS A 112 -15.04 5.67 -4.47
C HIS A 112 -16.07 4.62 -4.02
N VAL A 113 -17.33 4.82 -4.38
CA VAL A 113 -18.29 3.74 -4.36
C VAL A 113 -17.99 2.92 -5.61
N SER A 114 -17.48 1.70 -5.45
CA SER A 114 -17.51 0.72 -6.54
C SER A 114 -18.98 0.44 -6.85
N HIS A 115 -19.53 1.14 -7.83
CA HIS A 115 -20.84 0.82 -8.37
C HIS A 115 -20.74 -0.51 -9.10
N ILE A 116 -21.26 -1.58 -8.51
CA ILE A 116 -21.64 -2.78 -9.27
C ILE A 116 -22.81 -2.36 -10.16
N SER A 117 -22.57 -2.24 -11.47
CA SER A 117 -23.63 -2.13 -12.46
C SER A 117 -24.42 -3.43 -12.47
N HIS A 118 -25.72 -3.36 -12.20
CA HIS A 118 -26.65 -4.47 -12.40
C HIS A 118 -26.66 -4.90 -13.87
N GLY A 119 -25.90 -5.94 -14.21
CA GLY A 119 -25.92 -6.56 -15.52
C GLY A 119 -24.93 -7.72 -15.57
N ALA A 120 -25.46 -8.95 -15.55
CA ALA A 120 -24.78 -10.23 -15.33
C ALA A 120 -24.31 -10.45 -13.89
N ALA A 121 -25.12 -11.19 -13.12
CA ALA A 121 -24.78 -11.63 -11.78
C ALA A 121 -23.45 -12.42 -11.81
N PRO A 122 -22.37 -11.95 -11.15
CA PRO A 122 -21.39 -12.88 -10.64
C PRO A 122 -22.13 -13.71 -9.60
N SER A 123 -22.05 -15.04 -9.76
CA SER A 123 -22.61 -16.04 -8.85
C SER A 123 -22.65 -15.58 -7.39
N ALA A 124 -23.85 -15.64 -6.83
CA ALA A 124 -24.23 -15.38 -5.44
C ALA A 124 -23.09 -15.47 -4.41
N GLY A 125 -22.84 -14.37 -3.68
CA GLY A 125 -21.96 -14.37 -2.50
C GLY A 125 -21.26 -13.06 -2.13
N LEU A 126 -21.64 -11.91 -2.72
CA LEU A 126 -20.81 -10.69 -2.67
C LEU A 126 -21.59 -9.45 -2.23
N ILE A 127 -22.27 -9.56 -1.09
CA ILE A 127 -22.58 -8.40 -0.24
C ILE A 127 -21.74 -8.62 1.02
N GLY A 128 -20.55 -8.03 1.07
CA GLY A 128 -19.72 -7.98 2.27
C GLY A 128 -18.27 -8.46 2.16
N SER A 129 -17.77 -8.93 1.03
CA SER A 129 -16.32 -9.00 0.86
C SER A 129 -15.84 -7.58 0.56
N LEU A 130 -15.18 -6.95 1.54
CA LEU A 130 -14.28 -5.81 1.34
C LEU A 130 -13.52 -6.04 0.02
N HIS A 131 -13.88 -5.31 -1.03
CA HIS A 131 -13.08 -5.28 -2.25
C HIS A 131 -12.17 -4.05 -2.15
N ASP A 132 -10.88 -4.28 -2.42
CA ASP A 132 -9.92 -3.25 -2.83
C ASP A 132 -9.58 -2.13 -1.84
N ASN A 133 -8.95 -2.51 -0.71
CA ASN A 133 -8.28 -1.57 0.21
C ASN A 133 -9.20 -0.46 0.73
N GLU A 134 -10.41 -0.78 1.17
CA GLU A 134 -11.37 0.23 1.64
C GLU A 134 -10.80 1.12 2.77
N CYS A 135 -11.30 2.35 2.78
CA CYS A 135 -11.04 3.30 3.84
C CYS A 135 -11.96 3.03 5.04
N ILE A 136 -11.40 2.99 6.25
CA ILE A 136 -12.10 2.85 7.52
C ILE A 136 -12.09 4.20 8.23
N ASP A 137 -13.26 4.61 8.74
CA ASP A 137 -13.37 5.72 9.68
C ASP A 137 -12.96 5.23 11.07
N MET A 138 -11.80 5.68 11.54
CA MET A 138 -11.22 5.30 12.83
C MET A 138 -11.75 6.16 13.98
N CYS A 139 -12.46 7.25 13.68
CA CYS A 139 -13.00 8.17 14.69
C CYS A 139 -14.46 8.53 14.37
N PRO A 140 -15.38 7.55 14.39
CA PRO A 140 -16.79 7.82 14.13
C PRO A 140 -17.33 8.77 15.21
N GLY A 141 -17.78 9.95 14.79
CA GLY A 141 -18.29 11.00 15.69
C GLY A 141 -17.31 12.14 15.98
N ASP A 142 -16.09 12.10 15.45
CA ASP A 142 -15.14 13.21 15.56
C ASP A 142 -15.70 14.48 14.90
N ASN A 143 -15.65 15.59 15.65
CA ASN A 143 -16.12 16.90 15.21
C ASN A 143 -15.06 17.54 14.31
N LYS A 144 -15.47 17.99 13.12
CA LYS A 144 -14.57 18.60 12.14
C LYS A 144 -13.99 19.93 12.60
N ASP A 145 -14.67 20.62 13.51
CA ASP A 145 -14.26 21.94 13.99
C ASP A 145 -13.17 21.87 15.07
N VAL A 146 -13.15 20.77 15.86
CA VAL A 146 -12.13 20.53 16.89
C VAL A 146 -11.71 19.06 16.80
N PRO A 147 -10.71 18.73 15.96
CA PRO A 147 -10.32 17.35 15.71
C PRO A 147 -9.70 16.71 16.97
N ASP A 148 -10.15 15.52 17.33
CA ASP A 148 -9.51 14.71 18.36
C ASP A 148 -8.20 14.10 17.84
N LEU A 149 -7.08 14.76 18.14
CA LEU A 149 -5.75 14.31 17.71
C LEU A 149 -5.33 12.97 18.33
N ALA A 150 -5.83 12.64 19.52
CA ALA A 150 -5.50 11.37 20.18
C ALA A 150 -6.22 10.21 19.47
N ALA A 151 -7.51 10.39 19.15
CA ALA A 151 -8.27 9.40 18.39
C ALA A 151 -7.71 9.21 16.96
N ARG A 152 -7.20 10.28 16.33
CA ARG A 152 -6.62 10.25 14.98
C ARG A 152 -5.20 9.68 14.92
N SER A 153 -4.53 9.53 16.06
CA SER A 153 -3.17 9.02 16.13
C SER A 153 -3.10 7.54 15.77
N PHE A 154 -1.97 7.12 15.17
CA PHE A 154 -1.79 5.70 14.84
C PHE A 154 -1.48 4.91 16.11
N LEU A 155 -2.34 3.96 16.46
CA LEU A 155 -2.18 3.14 17.66
C LEU A 155 -1.37 1.87 17.38
N LYS A 156 -0.65 1.37 18.40
CA LYS A 156 0.15 0.15 18.28
C LYS A 156 -0.68 -1.07 17.86
N GLY A 157 -1.92 -1.18 18.36
CA GLY A 157 -2.86 -2.26 18.03
C GLY A 157 -3.28 -2.28 16.55
N TYR A 158 -3.06 -1.20 15.81
CA TYR A 158 -3.38 -1.14 14.39
C TYR A 158 -2.33 -1.81 13.50
N ARG A 159 -1.13 -2.06 14.03
CA ARG A 159 -0.01 -2.59 13.25
C ARG A 159 -0.38 -3.93 12.60
N GLY A 160 -0.21 -4.00 11.29
CA GLY A 160 -0.53 -5.19 10.51
C GLY A 160 -1.99 -5.24 10.03
N PHE A 161 -2.88 -4.36 10.50
CA PHE A 161 -4.29 -4.34 10.10
C PHE A 161 -4.66 -3.04 9.39
N ILE A 162 -4.23 -1.90 9.93
CA ILE A 162 -4.41 -0.58 9.33
C ILE A 162 -3.06 -0.06 8.82
N CYS A 163 -3.08 0.50 7.62
CA CYS A 163 -1.90 1.08 6.98
C CYS A 163 -1.43 2.31 7.76
N ALA A 164 -0.18 2.29 8.19
CA ALA A 164 0.46 3.45 8.83
C ALA A 164 0.81 4.56 7.80
N GLY A 165 1.03 4.17 6.55
CA GLY A 165 1.51 5.06 5.48
C GLY A 165 0.40 5.69 4.62
N HIS A 166 -0.87 5.34 4.82
CA HIS A 166 -1.97 5.82 3.99
C HIS A 166 -3.12 6.33 4.86
N THR A 167 -3.39 7.62 4.78
CA THR A 167 -4.56 8.28 5.36
C THR A 167 -4.97 9.44 4.46
N SER A 168 -6.25 9.77 4.46
CA SER A 168 -6.78 10.94 3.77
C SER A 168 -6.05 12.22 4.13
N HIS A 169 -6.00 13.20 3.22
CA HIS A 169 -5.41 14.50 3.51
C HIS A 169 -6.40 15.46 4.20
N SER A 170 -5.89 16.62 4.65
CA SER A 170 -6.69 17.73 5.17
C SER A 170 -7.53 17.35 6.41
N THR A 171 -8.81 17.74 6.47
CA THR A 171 -9.68 17.58 7.64
C THR A 171 -9.94 16.14 8.06
N GLU A 172 -9.71 15.17 7.17
CA GLU A 172 -9.93 13.74 7.42
C GLU A 172 -8.63 12.99 7.79
N ALA A 173 -7.49 13.72 7.88
CA ALA A 173 -6.20 13.14 8.22
C ALA A 173 -6.21 12.45 9.58
N GLY A 174 -5.73 11.20 9.58
CA GLY A 174 -5.70 10.30 10.73
C GLY A 174 -7.04 9.67 11.09
N ARG A 175 -8.16 10.27 10.68
CA ARG A 175 -9.52 9.75 10.87
C ARG A 175 -9.82 8.66 9.84
N VAL A 176 -9.61 8.94 8.57
CA VAL A 176 -9.87 7.98 7.49
C VAL A 176 -8.55 7.30 7.10
N ARG A 177 -8.48 5.98 7.28
CA ARG A 177 -7.28 5.17 7.02
C ARG A 177 -7.60 3.97 6.17
N ARG A 178 -6.63 3.41 5.46
CA ARG A 178 -6.83 2.16 4.69
C ARG A 178 -6.37 0.94 5.46
N VAL A 179 -6.99 -0.19 5.18
CA VAL A 179 -6.46 -1.49 5.61
C VAL A 179 -5.12 -1.80 4.94
N THR A 180 -4.28 -2.58 5.61
CA THR A 180 -3.08 -3.17 4.98
C THR A 180 -3.46 -4.27 3.99
N CYS A 181 -2.53 -4.70 3.13
CA CYS A 181 -2.77 -5.84 2.26
C CYS A 181 -3.11 -7.11 3.05
N ASP A 182 -3.86 -8.00 2.39
CA ASP A 182 -4.27 -9.33 2.87
C ASP A 182 -5.07 -9.34 4.19
N VAL A 183 -5.64 -8.19 4.57
CA VAL A 183 -6.63 -8.11 5.63
C VAL A 183 -7.99 -8.49 5.04
N ARG A 184 -8.74 -9.30 5.79
CA ARG A 184 -10.11 -9.69 5.48
C ARG A 184 -11.04 -9.18 6.56
N VAL A 185 -12.31 -8.99 6.21
CA VAL A 185 -13.37 -8.77 7.20
C VAL A 185 -14.14 -10.05 7.43
N ARG A 186 -14.35 -10.38 8.70
CA ARG A 186 -15.26 -11.45 9.09
C ARG A 186 -16.69 -11.04 8.74
N LEU A 187 -17.34 -11.84 7.93
CA LEU A 187 -18.79 -11.78 7.72
C LEU A 187 -19.49 -12.82 8.56
N LEU A 188 -20.62 -12.44 9.14
CA LEU A 188 -21.53 -13.41 9.71
C LEU A 188 -22.08 -14.28 8.58
N SER A 189 -21.82 -15.57 8.68
CA SER A 189 -22.23 -16.61 7.74
C SER A 189 -22.78 -17.81 8.50
N GLN A 190 -23.46 -18.72 7.80
CA GLN A 190 -23.92 -19.97 8.41
C GLN A 190 -22.75 -20.73 9.06
N HIS A 191 -21.60 -20.78 8.40
CA HIS A 191 -20.42 -21.45 8.94
C HIS A 191 -19.91 -20.85 10.24
N THR A 192 -19.88 -19.51 10.37
CA THR A 192 -19.48 -18.87 11.65
C THR A 192 -20.48 -19.14 12.76
N ILE A 193 -21.77 -19.34 12.42
CA ILE A 193 -22.80 -19.72 13.38
C ILE A 193 -22.61 -21.18 13.80
N ASP A 194 -22.33 -22.08 12.85
CA ASP A 194 -22.05 -23.49 13.13
C ASP A 194 -20.81 -23.64 14.05
N ASP A 195 -19.72 -22.92 13.74
CA ASP A 195 -18.52 -22.85 14.59
C ASP A 195 -18.86 -22.39 16.02
N LEU A 196 -19.74 -21.39 16.17
CA LEU A 196 -20.18 -20.87 17.46
C LEU A 196 -21.00 -21.92 18.24
N LEU A 197 -21.87 -22.65 17.55
CA LEU A 197 -22.67 -23.72 18.14
C LEU A 197 -21.77 -24.85 18.64
N ASP A 198 -20.78 -25.25 17.84
CA ASP A 198 -19.79 -26.28 18.22
C ASP A 198 -18.99 -25.85 19.46
N VAL A 199 -18.55 -24.59 19.52
CA VAL A 199 -17.88 -24.03 20.70
C VAL A 199 -18.82 -24.05 21.92
N THR A 200 -20.07 -23.64 21.74
CA THR A 200 -21.04 -23.59 22.85
C THR A 200 -21.37 -24.98 23.38
N VAL A 201 -21.50 -25.97 22.50
CA VAL A 201 -21.70 -27.38 22.87
C VAL A 201 -20.48 -27.92 23.62
N ALA A 202 -19.27 -27.63 23.13
CA ALA A 202 -18.03 -27.98 23.82
C ALA A 202 -18.02 -27.39 25.24
N LEU A 203 -18.27 -26.08 25.38
CA LEU A 203 -18.31 -25.38 26.68
C LEU A 203 -19.34 -25.97 27.65
N ARG A 204 -20.53 -26.35 27.17
CA ARG A 204 -21.58 -26.97 28.02
C ARG A 204 -21.16 -28.34 28.55
N ASN A 205 -20.54 -29.15 27.71
CA ASN A 205 -20.08 -30.50 28.10
C ASN A 205 -18.90 -30.43 29.08
N ILE A 206 -18.16 -29.34 29.02
CA ILE A 206 -16.93 -29.08 29.77
C ILE A 206 -17.20 -28.57 31.20
N SER A 207 -18.35 -27.93 31.46
CA SER A 207 -18.68 -27.21 32.71
C SER A 207 -18.92 -28.10 33.97
N ARG A 208 -18.14 -29.17 34.19
CA ARG A 208 -18.28 -30.10 35.33
C ARG A 208 -17.04 -30.18 36.24
N GLY A 209 -16.00 -29.40 35.98
CA GLY A 209 -14.79 -29.34 36.80
C GLY A 209 -14.98 -28.62 38.13
N THR A 210 -14.25 -29.04 39.17
CA THR A 210 -14.27 -28.41 40.51
C THR A 210 -13.33 -27.22 40.65
N ASP A 211 -12.44 -26.96 39.67
CA ASP A 211 -11.39 -25.92 39.70
C ASP A 211 -11.63 -24.84 38.62
N THR A 212 -12.83 -24.26 38.63
CA THR A 212 -13.26 -23.28 37.62
C THR A 212 -13.00 -21.84 38.07
N ASP A 213 -11.77 -21.37 37.91
CA ASP A 213 -11.37 -20.01 38.31
C ASP A 213 -11.49 -18.96 37.18
N TRP A 214 -11.81 -19.39 35.95
CA TRP A 214 -12.01 -18.51 34.80
C TRP A 214 -13.48 -18.38 34.40
N THR A 215 -13.79 -17.27 33.73
CA THR A 215 -15.09 -17.05 33.09
C THR A 215 -14.90 -17.01 31.59
N VAL A 216 -15.71 -17.75 30.85
CA VAL A 216 -15.84 -17.59 29.39
C VAL A 216 -17.10 -16.81 29.06
N PHE A 217 -16.99 -15.88 28.13
CA PHE A 217 -18.09 -15.19 27.48
C PHE A 217 -18.10 -15.52 26.00
N CYS A 218 -19.23 -15.97 25.47
CA CYS A 218 -19.41 -16.39 24.09
C CYS A 218 -20.74 -15.82 23.59
N MET A 219 -20.70 -14.64 22.96
CA MET A 219 -21.87 -14.00 22.33
C MET A 219 -23.15 -13.97 23.21
N GLY A 220 -23.02 -13.60 24.49
CA GLY A 220 -24.13 -13.55 25.44
C GLY A 220 -24.29 -14.79 26.33
N TYR A 221 -23.70 -15.92 25.95
CA TYR A 221 -23.52 -17.07 26.83
C TYR A 221 -22.32 -16.85 27.75
N HIS A 222 -22.43 -17.23 29.02
CA HIS A 222 -21.29 -17.22 29.93
C HIS A 222 -21.25 -18.51 30.76
N ALA A 223 -20.05 -18.97 31.06
CA ALA A 223 -19.83 -20.15 31.88
C ALA A 223 -18.52 -20.03 32.68
N ARG A 224 -18.41 -20.83 33.73
CA ARG A 224 -17.17 -21.01 34.49
C ARG A 224 -16.35 -22.12 33.85
N ILE A 225 -15.07 -21.86 33.61
CA ILE A 225 -14.17 -22.81 32.94
C ILE A 225 -12.84 -22.94 33.68
N THR A 226 -12.15 -24.05 33.45
CA THR A 226 -10.81 -24.35 33.97
C THR A 226 -9.74 -23.95 32.95
N ARG A 227 -8.49 -23.86 33.40
CA ARG A 227 -7.34 -23.54 32.53
C ARG A 227 -7.15 -24.56 31.39
N ALA A 228 -7.40 -25.85 31.65
CA ALA A 228 -7.30 -26.90 30.64
C ALA A 228 -8.31 -26.72 29.50
N GLU A 229 -9.46 -26.16 29.82
CA GLU A 229 -10.56 -25.93 28.89
C GLU A 229 -10.27 -24.73 27.98
N ILE A 230 -9.60 -23.69 28.51
CA ILE A 230 -9.04 -22.60 27.71
C ILE A 230 -8.10 -23.17 26.65
N THR A 231 -7.19 -24.08 27.03
CA THR A 231 -6.29 -24.72 26.07
C THR A 231 -7.03 -25.54 25.01
N CYS A 232 -8.16 -26.16 25.36
CA CYS A 232 -9.01 -26.85 24.40
C CYS A 232 -9.64 -25.88 23.38
N LEU A 233 -10.14 -24.73 23.85
CA LEU A 233 -10.68 -23.67 22.98
C LEU A 233 -9.61 -23.10 22.06
N GLU A 234 -8.41 -22.83 22.57
CA GLU A 234 -7.28 -22.37 21.75
C GLU A 234 -6.96 -23.35 20.62
N ARG A 235 -6.94 -24.66 20.90
CA ARG A 235 -6.68 -25.70 19.88
C ARG A 235 -7.80 -25.81 18.85
N LEU A 236 -9.06 -25.67 19.28
CA LEU A 236 -10.21 -25.67 18.37
C LEU A 236 -10.13 -24.45 17.43
N ARG A 237 -9.85 -23.27 17.99
CA ARG A 237 -9.61 -22.03 17.25
C ARG A 237 -8.47 -22.20 16.26
N ASP A 238 -7.31 -22.69 16.69
CA ASP A 238 -6.14 -22.89 15.84
C ASP A 238 -6.48 -23.80 14.65
N SER A 239 -7.15 -24.92 14.92
CA SER A 239 -7.56 -25.88 13.91
C SER A 239 -8.56 -25.30 12.90
N ALA A 240 -9.45 -24.42 13.33
CA ALA A 240 -10.40 -23.75 12.44
C ALA A 240 -9.72 -22.63 11.63
N SER A 241 -8.87 -21.84 12.29
CA SER A 241 -8.17 -20.68 11.71
C SER A 241 -7.13 -21.04 10.65
N ILE A 242 -6.56 -22.25 10.66
CA ILE A 242 -5.66 -22.70 9.58
C ILE A 242 -6.48 -23.02 8.32
N ARG A 243 -7.67 -23.60 8.51
CA ARG A 243 -8.49 -24.09 7.40
C ARG A 243 -9.23 -22.97 6.70
N ARG A 244 -9.67 -21.93 7.42
CA ARG A 244 -10.61 -20.94 6.87
C ARG A 244 -10.37 -19.52 7.41
N PRO A 245 -10.58 -18.48 6.57
CA PRO A 245 -10.42 -17.07 6.94
C PRO A 245 -11.54 -16.48 7.80
N CYS A 246 -12.68 -17.17 7.93
CA CYS A 246 -13.87 -16.67 8.62
C CYS A 246 -14.23 -17.57 9.79
N THR A 247 -13.32 -17.76 10.74
CA THR A 247 -13.60 -18.50 11.99
C THR A 247 -13.76 -17.55 13.18
N PHE A 248 -14.11 -18.06 14.35
CA PHE A 248 -14.19 -17.33 15.61
C PHE A 248 -12.80 -16.95 16.16
N SER A 249 -12.76 -15.93 17.02
CA SER A 249 -11.54 -15.55 17.76
C SER A 249 -11.67 -15.85 19.24
N VAL A 250 -10.53 -16.10 19.89
CA VAL A 250 -10.45 -16.38 21.34
C VAL A 250 -9.53 -15.34 21.99
N HIS A 251 -10.12 -14.43 22.75
CA HIS A 251 -9.41 -13.38 23.47
C HIS A 251 -9.26 -13.77 24.93
N ILE A 252 -8.03 -13.79 25.42
CA ILE A 252 -7.73 -14.22 26.78
C ILE A 252 -7.14 -13.04 27.55
N TYR A 253 -7.76 -12.73 28.69
CA TYR A 253 -7.40 -11.64 29.58
C TYR A 253 -7.05 -12.22 30.96
N PRO A 254 -5.77 -12.54 31.22
CA PRO A 254 -5.37 -13.23 32.45
C PRO A 254 -5.64 -12.44 33.73
N ASP A 255 -5.40 -11.13 33.72
CA ASP A 255 -5.62 -10.26 34.88
C ASP A 255 -7.07 -10.29 35.36
N SER A 256 -8.02 -10.43 34.42
CA SER A 256 -9.45 -10.49 34.69
C SER A 256 -9.99 -11.91 34.79
N LYS A 257 -9.15 -12.94 34.62
CA LYS A 257 -9.53 -14.36 34.44
C LYS A 257 -10.72 -14.53 33.48
N LEU A 258 -10.67 -13.82 32.36
CA LEU A 258 -11.75 -13.75 31.37
C LEU A 258 -11.29 -14.29 30.02
N VAL A 259 -12.12 -15.12 29.40
CA VAL A 259 -11.99 -15.55 28.01
C VAL A 259 -13.20 -15.06 27.23
N VAL A 260 -12.98 -14.40 26.10
CA VAL A 260 -14.03 -13.94 25.20
C VAL A 260 -13.91 -14.70 23.87
N VAL A 261 -14.98 -15.40 23.51
CA VAL A 261 -15.16 -16.02 22.20
C VAL A 261 -16.04 -15.10 21.36
N SER A 262 -15.52 -14.69 20.20
CA SER A 262 -16.20 -13.75 19.32
C SER A 262 -16.34 -14.28 17.90
N VAL A 263 -17.55 -14.15 17.34
CA VAL A 263 -17.84 -14.31 15.90
C VAL A 263 -18.39 -13.03 15.29
N SER A 264 -18.15 -11.88 15.93
CA SER A 264 -18.67 -10.60 15.49
C SER A 264 -18.32 -10.31 14.03
N SER A 265 -19.33 -9.90 13.26
CA SER A 265 -19.11 -9.43 11.88
C SER A 265 -18.42 -8.07 11.90
N GLY A 266 -17.63 -7.76 10.87
CA GLY A 266 -16.88 -6.51 10.76
C GLY A 266 -15.48 -6.57 11.38
N THR A 267 -15.12 -7.66 12.06
CA THR A 267 -13.77 -7.85 12.62
C THR A 267 -12.73 -8.01 11.51
N LEU A 268 -11.62 -7.27 11.62
CA LEU A 268 -10.47 -7.40 10.72
C LEU A 268 -9.66 -8.65 11.09
N LEU A 269 -9.35 -9.47 10.09
CA LEU A 269 -8.60 -10.70 10.22
C LEU A 269 -7.39 -10.67 9.30
N LYS A 270 -6.26 -11.19 9.78
CA LYS A 270 -5.05 -11.33 8.97
C LYS A 270 -4.45 -12.72 9.12
N LYS A 271 -3.90 -13.22 8.02
CA LYS A 271 -3.14 -14.46 8.03
C LYS A 271 -1.76 -14.21 8.67
N CYS A 272 -1.50 -14.93 9.74
CA CYS A 272 -0.27 -14.90 10.50
C CYS A 272 0.81 -15.78 9.83
N SER A 273 2.06 -15.63 10.26
CA SER A 273 3.21 -16.37 9.73
C SER A 273 3.11 -17.88 9.94
N ASP A 274 2.33 -18.32 10.93
CA ASP A 274 2.02 -19.73 11.21
C ASP A 274 0.84 -20.27 10.40
N GLY A 275 0.30 -19.47 9.47
CA GLY A 275 -0.82 -19.81 8.61
C GLY A 275 -2.20 -19.60 9.23
N ARG A 276 -2.30 -19.29 10.53
CA ARG A 276 -3.57 -19.02 11.22
C ARG A 276 -4.13 -17.67 10.83
N TRP A 277 -5.45 -17.56 10.72
CA TRP A 277 -6.14 -16.26 10.69
C TRP A 277 -6.39 -15.76 12.11
N ALA A 278 -6.03 -14.52 12.40
CA ALA A 278 -6.21 -13.90 13.72
C ALA A 278 -6.69 -12.44 13.59
N ASP A 279 -7.43 -11.97 14.59
CA ASP A 279 -7.79 -10.54 14.71
C ASP A 279 -6.73 -9.72 15.45
N ASP A 280 -6.94 -8.40 15.52
CA ASP A 280 -6.01 -7.46 16.14
C ASP A 280 -5.84 -7.71 17.65
N VAL A 281 -6.92 -8.09 18.34
CA VAL A 281 -6.89 -8.43 19.76
C VAL A 281 -6.03 -9.68 19.98
N GLU A 282 -6.19 -10.73 19.18
CA GLU A 282 -5.37 -11.94 19.29
C GLU A 282 -3.88 -11.70 19.06
N VAL A 283 -3.54 -10.78 18.15
CA VAL A 283 -2.15 -10.44 17.80
C VAL A 283 -1.52 -9.48 18.81
N HIS A 284 -2.28 -8.51 19.34
CA HIS A 284 -1.73 -7.38 20.10
C HIS A 284 -2.07 -7.37 21.58
N VAL A 285 -3.20 -7.94 21.98
CA VAL A 285 -3.72 -7.87 23.36
C VAL A 285 -3.81 -9.24 24.07
N SER A 286 -4.39 -10.26 23.43
CA SER A 286 -4.61 -11.60 24.00
C SER A 286 -3.32 -12.27 24.45
N GLU A 287 -3.34 -12.91 25.61
CA GLU A 287 -2.21 -13.68 26.17
C GLU A 287 -2.50 -15.19 26.17
N PRO A 288 -1.72 -16.00 25.45
CA PRO A 288 -1.92 -17.44 25.41
C PRO A 288 -1.65 -18.11 26.76
N VAL A 289 -2.42 -19.14 27.09
CA VAL A 289 -2.39 -19.78 28.41
C VAL A 289 -1.82 -21.20 28.35
N GLY A 290 -1.98 -21.90 27.22
CA GLY A 290 -1.56 -23.29 27.03
C GLY A 290 -0.15 -23.53 26.46
N GLY A 291 0.75 -22.55 26.51
CA GLY A 291 2.06 -22.61 25.83
C GLY A 291 1.99 -22.42 24.31
N SER A 292 0.80 -22.12 23.79
CA SER A 292 0.58 -21.61 22.43
C SER A 292 1.40 -20.33 22.24
N SER A 293 2.08 -20.21 21.10
CA SER A 293 2.70 -18.93 20.74
C SER A 293 1.61 -17.97 20.27
N ARG A 294 1.75 -16.70 20.65
CA ARG A 294 0.91 -15.63 20.13
C ARG A 294 1.03 -15.59 18.60
N PRO A 295 -0.09 -15.51 17.85
CA PRO A 295 -0.04 -15.30 16.41
C PRO A 295 0.76 -14.05 16.09
N ARG A 296 1.61 -14.13 15.07
CA ARG A 296 2.41 -13.00 14.59
C ARG A 296 2.06 -12.73 13.14
N VAL A 297 1.74 -11.47 12.83
CA VAL A 297 1.64 -11.03 11.44
C VAL A 297 3.02 -11.20 10.81
N SER A 298 3.08 -11.90 9.67
CA SER A 298 4.32 -12.08 8.91
C SER A 298 4.94 -10.72 8.64
N GLY A 299 6.20 -10.51 9.00
CA GLY A 299 6.81 -9.17 8.96
C GLY A 299 8.30 -9.17 8.71
N SER A 300 8.87 -10.28 8.24
CA SER A 300 10.28 -10.39 7.93
C SER A 300 10.53 -10.41 6.43
N GLY A 301 11.56 -9.70 5.98
CA GLY A 301 11.99 -9.70 4.59
C GLY A 301 11.00 -9.00 3.66
N ARG A 302 10.87 -9.52 2.43
CA ARG A 302 10.11 -8.91 1.32
C ARG A 302 8.63 -8.66 1.64
N ASP A 303 8.04 -9.45 2.53
CA ASP A 303 6.61 -9.34 2.88
C ASP A 303 6.31 -8.22 3.88
N GLN A 304 7.34 -7.59 4.46
CA GLN A 304 7.15 -6.61 5.53
C GLN A 304 6.31 -5.40 5.08
N LEU A 305 6.52 -4.93 3.84
CA LEU A 305 5.72 -3.82 3.32
C LEU A 305 4.25 -4.23 3.18
N ARG A 306 3.99 -5.34 2.48
CA ARG A 306 2.66 -5.88 2.28
C ARG A 306 1.94 -6.14 3.60
N ALA A 307 2.67 -6.61 4.60
CA ALA A 307 2.13 -6.86 5.92
C ALA A 307 1.70 -5.60 6.67
N ASN A 308 2.36 -4.46 6.48
CA ASN A 308 2.14 -3.25 7.29
C ASN A 308 1.51 -2.08 6.53
N PHE A 309 1.41 -2.17 5.21
CA PHE A 309 0.93 -1.09 4.36
C PHE A 309 -0.17 -1.57 3.41
N SER A 310 -0.96 -0.61 2.92
CA SER A 310 -2.02 -0.84 1.94
C SER A 310 -1.42 -1.16 0.57
N ALA A 311 -2.24 -1.66 -0.36
CA ALA A 311 -1.76 -1.94 -1.71
C ALA A 311 -1.20 -0.68 -2.36
N PHE A 312 -1.94 0.44 -2.34
CA PHE A 312 -1.51 1.70 -2.95
C PHE A 312 -0.15 2.20 -2.44
N PHE A 313 0.11 2.05 -1.14
CA PHE A 313 1.41 2.39 -0.59
C PHE A 313 2.50 1.41 -1.04
N SER A 314 2.15 0.12 -1.13
CA SER A 314 3.03 -0.95 -1.59
C SER A 314 3.26 -0.97 -3.12
N LEU A 315 2.55 -0.14 -3.89
CA LEU A 315 2.78 0.05 -5.33
C LEU A 315 3.85 1.12 -5.61
N VAL A 316 4.28 1.88 -4.61
CA VAL A 316 5.32 2.90 -4.76
C VAL A 316 6.70 2.22 -4.77
N PRO A 317 7.47 2.27 -5.88
CA PRO A 317 8.83 1.73 -5.90
C PRO A 317 9.75 2.56 -4.99
N PHE A 318 10.77 1.90 -4.41
CA PHE A 318 11.74 2.54 -3.50
C PHE A 318 11.10 3.35 -2.36
N VAL A 319 9.95 2.91 -1.86
CA VAL A 319 9.17 3.66 -0.86
C VAL A 319 9.95 3.95 0.42
N SER A 320 10.90 3.09 0.82
CA SER A 320 11.76 3.31 1.99
C SER A 320 12.84 4.38 1.77
N SER A 321 13.12 4.74 0.51
CA SER A 321 14.04 5.82 0.14
C SER A 321 13.36 7.19 0.05
N GLY A 322 12.04 7.27 0.22
CA GLY A 322 11.29 8.51 0.31
C GLY A 322 11.06 8.94 1.76
N ARG A 323 11.29 10.22 2.09
CA ARG A 323 10.97 10.74 3.42
C ARG A 323 9.47 11.02 3.55
N ALA A 324 8.89 10.76 4.74
CA ALA A 324 7.56 11.24 5.07
C ALA A 324 7.47 12.79 4.90
N PRO A 325 6.37 13.34 4.34
CA PRO A 325 5.11 12.67 4.01
C PRO A 325 5.00 12.15 2.56
N ARG A 326 6.10 12.05 1.80
CA ARG A 326 6.04 11.84 0.33
C ARG A 326 5.41 10.51 -0.09
N PRO A 327 5.80 9.35 0.48
CA PRO A 327 5.11 8.09 0.21
C PRO A 327 3.61 8.12 0.50
N LEU A 328 3.21 8.84 1.55
CA LEU A 328 1.80 9.00 1.92
C LEU A 328 1.06 9.77 0.83
N ILE A 329 1.60 10.93 0.41
CA ILE A 329 1.03 11.74 -0.67
C ILE A 329 0.89 10.93 -1.96
N SER A 330 1.95 10.22 -2.36
CA SER A 330 1.92 9.36 -3.55
C SER A 330 0.84 8.29 -3.45
N SER A 331 0.71 7.64 -2.30
CA SER A 331 -0.29 6.59 -2.09
C SER A 331 -1.74 7.11 -2.15
N VAL A 332 -1.98 8.36 -1.75
CA VAL A 332 -3.29 9.04 -1.82
C VAL A 332 -3.59 9.54 -3.24
N GLN A 333 -2.54 9.83 -4.00
CA GLN A 333 -2.60 10.23 -5.40
C GLN A 333 -2.84 9.04 -6.34
N THR A 334 -2.38 7.83 -6.01
CA THR A 334 -2.55 6.64 -6.86
C THR A 334 -4.01 6.36 -7.24
N PRO A 335 -5.01 6.42 -6.33
CA PRO A 335 -6.42 6.24 -6.70
C PRO A 335 -7.00 7.34 -7.61
N GLN A 336 -6.32 8.49 -7.75
CA GLN A 336 -6.76 9.61 -8.59
C GLN A 336 -6.16 9.56 -10.01
N ALA A 337 -5.28 8.58 -10.25
CA ALA A 337 -4.61 8.42 -11.52
C ALA A 337 -5.59 7.91 -12.60
N VAL A 338 -5.51 8.52 -13.77
CA VAL A 338 -6.32 8.20 -14.95
C VAL A 338 -5.85 6.87 -15.52
N CYS A 339 -6.74 5.88 -15.55
CA CYS A 339 -6.48 4.58 -16.16
C CYS A 339 -7.52 4.27 -17.25
N ILE A 340 -7.21 3.25 -18.06
CA ILE A 340 -8.21 2.64 -18.92
C ILE A 340 -9.28 2.04 -18.00
N PRO A 341 -10.57 2.37 -18.17
CA PRO A 341 -11.61 1.85 -17.29
C PRO A 341 -11.81 0.35 -17.54
N TRP A 342 -12.05 -0.40 -16.45
CA TRP A 342 -12.33 -1.84 -16.53
C TRP A 342 -13.55 -2.16 -17.39
N CYS A 343 -14.59 -1.33 -17.29
CA CYS A 343 -15.84 -1.49 -18.03
C CYS A 343 -16.11 -0.22 -18.86
N PRO A 344 -16.35 -0.34 -20.19
CA PRO A 344 -16.72 0.78 -21.03
C PRO A 344 -17.89 1.58 -20.45
N GLY A 345 -17.78 2.91 -20.46
CA GLY A 345 -18.83 3.81 -19.97
C GLY A 345 -18.83 4.07 -18.45
N THR A 346 -17.91 3.47 -17.69
CA THR A 346 -17.74 3.79 -16.25
C THR A 346 -16.87 5.02 -15.99
N ALA A 347 -16.15 5.52 -17.01
CA ALA A 347 -15.34 6.72 -16.93
C ALA A 347 -15.64 7.69 -18.08
N SER A 348 -15.70 8.98 -17.75
CA SER A 348 -15.82 10.07 -18.74
C SER A 348 -14.47 10.43 -19.38
N VAL A 349 -13.37 9.95 -18.80
CA VAL A 349 -11.99 10.20 -19.25
C VAL A 349 -11.24 8.86 -19.23
N SER A 350 -10.51 8.57 -20.30
CA SER A 350 -9.63 7.42 -20.42
C SER A 350 -8.35 7.87 -21.12
N PRO A 351 -7.18 7.34 -20.74
CA PRO A 351 -5.97 7.63 -21.49
C PRO A 351 -6.05 6.92 -22.86
N CYS A 352 -5.38 7.48 -23.87
CA CYS A 352 -5.30 6.86 -25.19
C CYS A 352 -4.37 5.64 -25.20
N TYR A 353 -3.38 5.64 -24.31
CA TYR A 353 -2.36 4.60 -24.18
C TYR A 353 -2.08 4.37 -22.68
N SER A 354 -1.70 3.14 -22.33
CA SER A 354 -1.14 2.80 -21.02
C SER A 354 0.02 1.85 -21.26
N PHE A 355 1.08 1.99 -20.48
CA PHE A 355 2.29 1.17 -20.59
C PHE A 355 2.61 0.54 -19.25
N ASP A 356 3.03 -0.72 -19.24
CA ASP A 356 3.55 -1.28 -17.99
C ASP A 356 4.80 -0.49 -17.54
N PRO A 357 4.91 -0.14 -16.25
CA PRO A 357 6.05 0.60 -15.74
C PRO A 357 7.33 -0.25 -15.88
N VAL A 358 8.44 0.40 -16.22
CA VAL A 358 9.73 -0.29 -16.39
C VAL A 358 10.22 -0.86 -15.06
N VAL A 359 10.02 -0.11 -13.98
CA VAL A 359 10.38 -0.51 -12.61
C VAL A 359 9.10 -0.63 -11.79
N THR A 360 8.97 -1.75 -11.08
CA THR A 360 7.74 -2.11 -10.38
C THR A 360 8.04 -2.60 -8.98
N THR A 361 7.00 -2.72 -8.14
CA THR A 361 7.11 -3.46 -6.89
C THR A 361 6.72 -4.92 -7.11
N GLN A 362 7.09 -5.79 -6.17
CA GLN A 362 6.67 -7.18 -6.19
C GLN A 362 5.14 -7.33 -6.27
N LEU A 363 4.41 -6.52 -5.50
CA LEU A 363 2.94 -6.51 -5.54
C LEU A 363 2.41 -6.12 -6.92
N TYR A 364 2.99 -5.10 -7.55
CA TYR A 364 2.58 -4.68 -8.89
C TYR A 364 2.80 -5.81 -9.93
N SER A 365 3.93 -6.53 -9.83
CA SER A 365 4.24 -7.66 -10.71
C SER A 365 3.28 -8.84 -10.54
N GLU A 366 2.83 -9.11 -9.31
CA GLU A 366 1.77 -10.10 -9.03
C GLU A 366 0.45 -9.69 -9.67
N VAL A 367 0.04 -8.43 -9.50
CA VAL A 367 -1.17 -7.89 -10.13
C VAL A 367 -1.10 -7.99 -11.66
N LEU A 368 0.05 -7.64 -12.26
CA LEU A 368 0.25 -7.81 -13.70
C LEU A 368 0.16 -9.27 -14.14
N ALA A 369 0.72 -10.20 -13.38
CA ALA A 369 0.66 -11.62 -13.69
C ALA A 369 -0.79 -12.12 -13.66
N ASP A 370 -1.57 -11.70 -12.66
CA ASP A 370 -2.98 -12.05 -12.54
C ASP A 370 -3.81 -11.50 -13.71
N ILE A 371 -3.61 -10.22 -14.07
CA ILE A 371 -4.28 -9.59 -15.23
C ILE A 371 -3.94 -10.33 -16.53
N ARG A 372 -2.67 -10.68 -16.75
CA ARG A 372 -2.23 -11.39 -17.97
C ARG A 372 -2.76 -12.82 -18.04
N ASN A 373 -3.00 -13.45 -16.89
CA ASN A 373 -3.58 -14.79 -16.83
C ASN A 373 -5.10 -14.76 -17.04
N ASP A 374 -5.77 -13.65 -16.74
CA ASP A 374 -7.19 -13.46 -17.04
C ASP A 374 -7.41 -13.15 -18.53
N ARG A 375 -7.64 -14.20 -19.31
CA ARG A 375 -7.87 -14.11 -20.77
C ARG A 375 -9.07 -13.24 -21.16
N ALA A 376 -9.98 -12.92 -20.24
CA ALA A 376 -11.16 -12.09 -20.51
C ALA A 376 -10.87 -10.58 -20.37
N ASN A 377 -9.78 -10.18 -19.73
CA ASN A 377 -9.49 -8.79 -19.34
C ASN A 377 -8.05 -8.37 -19.70
N ALA A 378 -7.64 -8.62 -20.94
CA ALA A 378 -6.26 -8.41 -21.41
C ALA A 378 -5.81 -6.93 -21.46
N SER A 379 -6.68 -5.96 -21.19
CA SER A 379 -6.29 -4.54 -21.06
C SER A 379 -5.84 -4.25 -19.64
N SER A 380 -4.58 -3.81 -19.48
CA SER A 380 -4.07 -3.30 -18.21
C SER A 380 -4.85 -2.03 -17.83
N TYR A 381 -5.70 -2.14 -16.80
CA TYR A 381 -6.41 -1.00 -16.20
C TYR A 381 -5.54 -0.26 -15.17
N LEU A 382 -4.22 -0.48 -15.23
CA LEU A 382 -3.27 0.19 -14.35
C LEU A 382 -2.91 1.55 -14.99
N PRO A 383 -2.94 2.64 -14.20
CA PRO A 383 -2.65 3.97 -14.71
C PRO A 383 -1.15 4.12 -14.87
N ASP A 384 -0.62 4.17 -16.10
CA ASP A 384 0.83 4.28 -16.29
C ASP A 384 1.32 4.87 -17.60
N GLU A 385 2.30 5.77 -17.47
CA GLU A 385 3.13 6.26 -18.55
C GLU A 385 4.59 6.29 -18.13
N ASN A 386 5.46 5.76 -18.99
CA ASN A 386 6.91 5.86 -18.83
C ASN A 386 7.41 7.10 -19.57
N VAL A 387 7.96 8.07 -18.81
CA VAL A 387 8.46 9.34 -19.34
C VAL A 387 9.98 9.45 -19.13
N VAL A 388 10.69 9.81 -20.19
CA VAL A 388 12.12 10.13 -20.11
C VAL A 388 12.24 11.48 -19.42
N THR A 389 12.81 11.48 -18.23
CA THR A 389 12.89 12.63 -17.35
C THR A 389 14.33 13.08 -17.19
N LEU A 390 14.56 14.37 -17.45
CA LEU A 390 15.82 15.05 -17.17
C LEU A 390 15.69 15.82 -15.86
N TYR A 391 16.59 15.57 -14.93
CA TYR A 391 16.70 16.28 -13.66
C TYR A 391 17.70 17.42 -13.79
N LEU A 392 17.17 18.63 -13.97
CA LEU A 392 17.93 19.83 -14.25
C LEU A 392 17.15 21.06 -13.78
N ASN A 393 17.79 21.96 -13.03
CA ASN A 393 17.17 23.22 -12.65
C ASN A 393 17.20 24.18 -13.86
N LEU A 394 16.04 24.62 -14.33
CA LEU A 394 15.88 25.58 -15.43
C LEU A 394 14.90 26.69 -15.05
N PRO A 395 14.99 27.86 -15.69
CA PRO A 395 13.92 28.84 -15.58
C PRO A 395 12.57 28.22 -15.97
N GLY A 396 11.62 28.23 -15.04
CA GLY A 396 10.25 27.74 -15.27
C GLY A 396 9.94 26.32 -14.78
N ASN A 397 10.87 25.60 -14.14
CA ASN A 397 10.59 24.30 -13.49
C ASN A 397 10.82 24.28 -11.97
N TYR A 398 10.90 25.46 -11.34
CA TYR A 398 10.92 25.60 -9.88
C TYR A 398 9.53 25.37 -9.27
N ASP A 399 9.46 25.09 -7.97
CA ASP A 399 8.22 24.94 -7.20
C ASP A 399 7.24 23.89 -7.75
N ASP A 400 7.72 22.67 -8.02
CA ASP A 400 6.97 21.55 -8.63
C ASP A 400 6.50 21.76 -10.07
N ALA A 401 6.88 22.86 -10.70
CA ALA A 401 6.66 22.99 -12.14
C ALA A 401 7.54 21.99 -12.88
N MET A 402 7.03 21.50 -14.00
CA MET A 402 7.78 20.63 -14.91
C MET A 402 7.67 21.20 -16.32
N ILE A 403 8.74 21.12 -17.09
CA ILE A 403 8.74 21.50 -18.49
C ILE A 403 8.44 20.25 -19.31
N VAL A 404 7.30 20.24 -19.99
CA VAL A 404 6.89 19.12 -20.85
C VAL A 404 7.24 19.42 -22.31
N SER A 405 7.83 18.43 -22.99
CA SER A 405 8.16 18.51 -24.41
C SER A 405 6.89 18.67 -25.26
N ARG A 406 6.94 19.57 -26.25
CA ARG A 406 5.86 19.74 -27.24
C ARG A 406 5.86 18.66 -28.33
N ARG A 407 6.89 17.82 -28.42
CA ARG A 407 6.94 16.77 -29.43
C ARG A 407 5.85 15.76 -29.13
N ARG A 408 4.88 15.62 -30.05
CA ARG A 408 3.89 14.54 -30.01
C ARG A 408 4.65 13.22 -30.22
N ARG A 409 4.53 12.30 -29.26
CA ARG A 409 4.91 10.90 -29.45
C ARG A 409 4.00 10.26 -30.51
#